data_AF-A0A940XJR6-F1
#
_entry.id   AF-A0A940XJR6-F1
#
_cell.length_a   1.000
_cell.length_b   1.000
_cell.length_c   1.000
_cell.angle_alpha   90.00
_cell.angle_beta   90.00
_cell.angle_gamma   90.00
#
_symmetry.space_group_name_H-M   'P 1'
#
loop_
_entity.id
_entity.type
_entity.pdbx_description
1 polymer ?
#
loop_
_entity_poly.entity_id
_entity_poly.type
_entity_poly.pdbx_seq_one_letter_code
_entity_poly.pdbx_strand_id
1 'polypeptide(L)'
;MTSEVEQPEAVAEALGYEQARDELIEVVRRLEAGGTTLEESLALWERGEELAKVCRRWLEGARARLDAALAEEARAEDTDGDGGTGTGTGEA
;
A
#
# COMPACT_ATOMS: atom_id res chain seq x y z
N MET A 1 16.88 11.18 -15.99
CA MET A 1 17.31 11.66 -14.66
C MET A 1 16.39 10.98 -13.66
N THR A 2 16.83 9.82 -13.21
CA THR A 2 16.09 8.84 -12.41
C THR A 2 15.96 9.35 -10.99
N SER A 3 14.75 9.67 -10.55
CA SER A 3 14.48 10.00 -9.14
C SER A 3 14.39 8.71 -8.34
N GLU A 4 15.53 8.38 -7.75
CA GLU A 4 15.73 7.40 -6.69
C GLU A 4 15.01 7.90 -5.44
N VAL A 5 13.83 7.34 -5.14
CA VAL A 5 13.19 7.51 -3.82
C VAL A 5 13.51 6.25 -3.02
N GLU A 6 14.62 6.32 -2.30
CA GLU A 6 15.06 5.33 -1.34
C GLU A 6 14.06 5.33 -0.16
N GLN A 7 13.35 4.21 0.02
CA GLN A 7 12.49 3.98 1.19
C GLN A 7 13.25 3.13 2.22
N PRO A 8 13.25 3.52 3.51
CA PRO A 8 14.08 2.88 4.52
C PRO A 8 13.49 1.53 4.94
N GLU A 9 14.28 0.49 4.70
CA GLU A 9 14.48 -0.72 5.50
C GLU A 9 13.26 -1.38 6.17
N ALA A 10 12.53 -2.18 5.40
CA ALA A 10 12.06 -3.48 5.87
C ALA A 10 12.78 -4.56 5.03
N VAL A 11 13.95 -4.96 5.51
CA VAL A 11 14.82 -5.95 4.87
C VAL A 11 14.18 -7.34 4.94
N ALA A 12 13.80 -7.87 3.77
CA ALA A 12 14.10 -9.23 3.31
C ALA A 12 13.55 -9.43 1.88
N GLU A 13 14.43 -9.36 0.87
CA GLU A 13 14.33 -10.02 -0.47
C GLU A 13 13.01 -9.95 -1.27
N ALA A 14 12.04 -9.13 -0.88
CA ALA A 14 10.77 -8.99 -1.58
C ALA A 14 10.92 -7.93 -2.70
N LEU A 15 10.49 -8.26 -3.92
CA LEU A 15 10.39 -7.29 -5.01
C LEU A 15 9.71 -6.00 -4.52
N GLY A 16 10.31 -4.85 -4.85
CA GLY A 16 9.65 -3.55 -4.69
C GLY A 16 8.36 -3.48 -5.51
N TYR A 17 7.42 -2.62 -5.10
CA TYR A 17 6.11 -2.51 -5.74
C TYR A 17 6.19 -2.28 -7.26
N GLU A 18 6.98 -1.31 -7.71
CA GLU A 18 7.14 -0.98 -9.13
C GLU A 18 7.71 -2.16 -9.92
N GLN A 19 8.72 -2.83 -9.37
CA GLN A 19 9.33 -4.01 -9.98
C GLN A 19 8.32 -5.16 -10.11
N ALA A 20 7.54 -5.44 -9.04
CA ALA A 20 6.52 -6.47 -9.04
C ALA A 20 5.38 -6.16 -10.02
N ARG A 21 4.97 -4.89 -10.12
CA ARG A 21 3.97 -4.42 -11.09
C ARG A 21 4.46 -4.60 -12.52
N ASP A 22 5.69 -4.20 -12.80
CA ASP A 22 6.25 -4.27 -14.15
C ASP A 22 6.41 -5.74 -14.60
N GLU A 23 6.87 -6.62 -13.71
CA GLU A 23 6.91 -8.05 -14.00
C GLU A 23 5.50 -8.64 -14.22
N LEU A 24 4.50 -8.21 -13.45
CA LEU A 24 3.12 -8.65 -13.61
C LEU A 24 2.56 -8.21 -14.97
N ILE A 25 2.87 -6.99 -15.43
CA ILE A 25 2.48 -6.50 -16.76
C ILE A 25 3.08 -7.39 -17.84
N GLU A 26 4.34 -7.79 -17.73
CA GLU A 26 4.98 -8.69 -18.70
C GLU A 26 4.35 -10.10 -18.70
N VAL A 27 4.01 -10.62 -17.53
CA VAL A 27 3.28 -11.90 -17.40
C VAL A 27 1.92 -11.83 -18.11
N VAL A 28 1.14 -10.78 -17.85
CA VAL A 28 -0.17 -10.58 -18.49
C VAL A 28 -0.02 -10.45 -20.01
N ARG A 29 0.95 -9.66 -20.49
CA ARG A 29 1.23 -9.52 -21.92
C ARG A 29 1.53 -10.85 -22.60
N ARG A 30 2.31 -11.72 -21.94
CA ARG A 30 2.62 -13.07 -22.45
C ARG A 30 1.39 -13.97 -22.49
N LEU A 31 0.55 -13.94 -21.46
CA LEU A 31 -0.71 -14.68 -21.42
C LEU A 31 -1.67 -14.21 -22.52
N GLU A 32 -1.77 -12.90 -22.75
CA GLU A 32 -2.63 -12.29 -23.78
C GLU A 32 -2.14 -12.55 -25.20
N ALA A 33 -0.81 -12.57 -25.42
CA ALA A 33 -0.22 -12.91 -26.71
C ALA A 33 -0.55 -14.35 -27.14
N GLY A 34 -0.75 -15.24 -26.16
CA GLY A 34 -0.97 -16.67 -26.41
C GLY A 34 0.24 -17.33 -27.07
N GLY A 35 0.02 -18.46 -27.75
CA GLY A 35 1.10 -19.21 -28.41
C GLY A 35 2.00 -20.00 -27.45
N THR A 36 1.67 -20.02 -26.16
CA THR A 36 2.30 -20.85 -25.13
C THR A 36 1.59 -22.19 -24.99
N THR A 37 2.32 -23.18 -24.51
CA THR A 37 1.74 -24.46 -24.09
C THR A 37 0.87 -24.29 -22.85
N LEU A 38 0.08 -25.32 -22.51
CA LEU A 38 -0.74 -25.30 -21.30
C LEU A 38 0.12 -25.18 -20.04
N GLU A 39 1.19 -25.96 -19.92
CA GLU A 39 2.10 -25.89 -18.77
C GLU A 39 2.74 -24.51 -18.63
N GLU A 40 3.19 -23.90 -19.72
CA GLU A 40 3.73 -22.53 -19.69
C GLU A 40 2.68 -21.50 -19.29
N SER A 41 1.44 -21.66 -19.77
CA SER A 41 0.32 -20.77 -19.41
C SER A 41 -0.03 -20.86 -17.92
N LEU A 42 0.02 -22.07 -17.36
CA LEU A 42 -0.18 -22.28 -15.92
C LEU A 42 0.95 -21.67 -15.10
N ALA A 43 2.21 -21.87 -15.51
CA ALA A 43 3.36 -21.29 -14.82
C ALA A 43 3.32 -19.76 -14.83
N LEU A 44 2.94 -19.15 -15.97
CA LEU A 44 2.74 -17.70 -16.07
C LEU A 44 1.61 -17.22 -15.14
N TRP A 45 0.49 -17.94 -15.11
CA TRP A 45 -0.63 -17.59 -14.22
C TRP A 45 -0.23 -17.66 -12.74
N GLU A 46 0.44 -18.73 -12.30
CA GLU A 46 0.92 -18.88 -10.92
C GLU A 46 1.87 -17.74 -10.53
N ARG A 47 2.80 -17.40 -11.44
CA ARG A 47 3.70 -16.26 -11.23
C ARG A 47 2.94 -14.94 -11.14
N GLY A 48 1.93 -14.74 -11.98
CA GLY A 48 1.06 -13.56 -11.93
C GLY A 48 0.33 -13.44 -10.59
N GLU A 49 -0.17 -14.56 -10.04
CA GLU A 49 -0.82 -14.60 -8.73
C GLU A 49 0.12 -14.23 -7.58
N GLU A 50 1.37 -14.70 -7.63
CA GLU A 50 2.39 -14.33 -6.65
C GLU A 50 2.71 -12.83 -6.69
N LEU A 51 2.91 -12.28 -7.89
CA LEU A 51 3.19 -10.86 -8.09
C LEU A 51 2.01 -10.00 -7.64
N ALA A 52 0.77 -10.40 -7.95
CA ALA A 52 -0.42 -9.71 -7.49
C ALA A 52 -0.52 -9.69 -5.95
N LYS A 53 -0.15 -10.79 -5.27
CA LYS A 53 -0.07 -10.83 -3.80
C LYS A 53 0.98 -9.86 -3.26
N VAL A 54 2.15 -9.76 -3.89
CA VAL A 54 3.19 -8.78 -3.53
C VAL A 54 2.66 -7.36 -3.65
N CYS A 55 2.07 -7.02 -4.80
CA CYS A 55 1.50 -5.70 -5.05
C CYS A 55 0.43 -5.33 -4.01
N ARG A 56 -0.49 -6.25 -3.68
CA ARG A 56 -1.51 -6.01 -2.65
C ARG A 56 -0.92 -5.72 -1.29
N ARG A 57 0.07 -6.49 -0.83
CA ARG A 57 0.74 -6.25 0.46
C ARG A 57 1.35 -4.85 0.54
N TRP A 58 1.99 -4.38 -0.53
CA TRP A 58 2.53 -3.03 -0.60
C TRP A 58 1.45 -1.95 -0.48
N LEU A 59 0.34 -2.11 -1.21
CA LEU A 59 -0.77 -1.16 -1.21
C LEU A 59 -1.50 -1.13 0.14
N GLU A 60 -1.76 -2.29 0.74
CA GLU A 60 -2.36 -2.41 2.07
C GLU A 60 -1.47 -1.76 3.13
N GLY A 61 -0.16 -2.01 3.09
CA GLY A 61 0.79 -1.38 4.02
C GLY A 61 0.91 0.14 3.83
N ALA A 62 0.79 0.63 2.59
CA ALA A 62 0.71 2.07 2.34
C ALA A 62 -0.59 2.67 2.88
N ARG A 63 -1.72 1.99 2.69
CA ARG A 63 -3.02 2.43 3.18
C ARG A 63 -3.07 2.50 4.71
N ALA A 64 -2.57 1.47 5.40
CA ALA A 64 -2.51 1.45 6.85
C ALA A 64 -1.69 2.61 7.44
N ARG A 65 -0.58 2.98 6.78
CA ARG A 65 0.23 4.14 7.19
C ARG A 65 -0.51 5.46 7.04
N LEU A 66 -1.27 5.63 5.95
CA LEU A 66 -2.10 6.81 5.74
C LEU A 66 -3.22 6.89 6.79
N ASP A 67 -3.93 5.79 7.02
CA ASP A 67 -5.02 5.75 7.99
C ASP A 67 -4.52 6.04 9.42
N ALA A 68 -3.32 5.56 9.78
CA ALA A 68 -2.68 5.89 11.05
C ALA A 68 -2.34 7.39 11.16
N ALA A 69 -1.76 7.99 10.13
CA ALA A 69 -1.42 9.40 10.13
C ALA A 69 -2.66 10.29 10.30
N LEU A 70 -3.75 9.97 9.60
CA LEU A 70 -5.03 10.69 9.72
C LEU A 70 -5.66 10.55 11.11
N ALA A 71 -5.54 9.38 11.74
CA ALA A 71 -6.06 9.14 13.09
C ALA A 71 -5.28 9.93 14.15
N GLU A 72 -3.95 10.07 14.00
CA GLU A 72 -3.14 10.89 14.90
C GLU A 72 -3.45 12.39 14.73
N GLU A 73 -3.68 12.86 13.51
CA GLU A 73 -4.12 14.24 13.23
C GLU A 73 -5.47 14.54 13.91
N ALA A 74 -6.47 13.67 13.74
CA ALA A 74 -7.78 13.83 14.38
C ALA A 74 -7.69 13.87 15.92
N ARG A 75 -6.84 13.05 16.53
CA ARG A 75 -6.63 13.07 17.98
C ARG A 75 -5.95 14.35 18.46
N ALA A 76 -5.03 14.91 17.68
CA ALA A 76 -4.37 16.16 18.00
C ALA A 76 -5.38 17.32 18.00
N GLU A 77 -6.31 17.34 17.04
CA GLU A 77 -7.39 18.34 16.97
C GLU A 77 -8.36 18.26 18.16
N ASP A 78 -8.72 17.04 18.60
CA ASP A 78 -9.60 16.83 19.76
C ASP A 78 -8.97 17.32 21.08
N THR A 79 -7.63 17.21 21.23
CA THR A 79 -6.92 17.66 22.44
C THR A 79 -6.79 19.17 22.59
N ASP A 80 -6.88 19.93 21.49
CA ASP A 80 -6.84 21.41 21.52
C ASP A 80 -8.24 22.05 21.72
N GLY A 81 -9.31 21.25 21.71
CA GLY A 81 -10.70 21.69 21.85
C GLY A 81 -11.24 21.86 23.29
N ASP A 82 -10.49 21.48 24.34
CA ASP A 82 -10.93 21.56 25.76
C ASP A 82 -10.68 22.94 26.41
N GLY A 83 -10.16 23.92 25.65
CA GLY A 83 -9.85 25.27 26.14
C GLY A 83 -11.05 26.24 26.23
N GLY A 84 -12.10 25.91 26.98
CA GLY A 84 -13.18 26.84 27.37
C GLY A 84 -14.53 26.50 26.75
N THR A 85 -15.58 26.26 27.53
CA THR A 85 -16.14 27.20 28.49
C THR A 85 -16.60 26.53 29.77
N GLY A 86 -15.88 26.78 30.86
CA GLY A 86 -16.49 26.88 32.18
C GLY A 86 -17.28 28.18 32.26
N THR A 87 -18.59 28.13 32.03
CA THR A 87 -19.50 29.12 32.60
C THR A 87 -20.34 28.40 33.64
N GLY A 88 -19.78 28.34 34.85
CA GLY A 88 -20.59 28.22 36.04
C GLY A 88 -21.41 29.50 36.20
N THR A 89 -22.73 29.36 36.12
CA THR A 89 -23.64 30.29 36.79
C THR A 89 -24.67 29.45 37.51
N GLY A 90 -24.30 29.02 38.72
CA GLY A 90 -25.30 28.95 39.78
C GLY A 90 -25.62 30.37 40.22
N GLU A 91 -26.88 30.65 40.53
CA GLU A 91 -27.33 31.32 41.77
C GLU A 91 -28.82 31.70 41.65
N ALA A 92 -29.55 31.37 42.73
CA ALA A 92 -30.85 31.88 43.21
C ALA A 92 -32.14 31.58 42.43
#